data_AF-A0AAV2SZV7-F1
#
_entry.id   AF-A0AAV2SZV7-F1
#
_cell.length_a   1.000
_cell.length_b   1.000
_cell.length_c   1.000
_cell.angle_alpha   90.00
_cell.angle_beta   90.00
_cell.angle_gamma   90.00
#
_symmetry.space_group_name_H-M   'P 1'
#
loop_
_entity.id
_entity.type
_entity.pdbx_description
1 polymer ?
#
loop_
_entity_poly.entity_id
_entity_poly.type
_entity_poly.pdbx_seq_one_letter_code
_entity_poly.pdbx_strand_id
1 'polypeptide(L)'
;MDETLDYATIYKTLSAGVKKGFFKKTSPNDSGGDFACVSKNLGGQECPELAGLFLLGKAKCEAGSRNPLSEASTLFTAAEYFVQAEDKLCCVNAVNYGEYLDCATMCLLRSAKMYEVGELFTLAGNVYIYIVDILMRHNKFGETIPYLRRAIQILSKDILCSLQLLHKLVCCQLRIHDWPGALNTCLQIQAMIYDPGRRLSLVTDPPNPDFHIDNGKNSMVFYSNYWVKAEVIRVFLVLLTAPSQKLSDKPDGGYSLDRYSFSTDIPADEYCWPLNPDLFMHLQSFILAFRAKHVVEVEAISSVLQSFLDVDQRELMVVLINDLTNPPGSGL
;
A
#
# COMPACT_ATOMS: atom_id res chain seq x y z
N MET A 1 8.97 29.35 -18.81
CA MET A 1 7.65 29.93 -19.11
C MET A 1 7.85 31.13 -20.02
N ASP A 2 7.18 31.17 -21.16
CA ASP A 2 7.22 32.34 -22.04
C ASP A 2 6.34 33.44 -21.44
N GLU A 3 6.96 34.46 -20.81
CA GLU A 3 6.25 35.54 -20.09
C GLU A 3 5.32 36.38 -20.99
N THR A 4 5.44 36.21 -22.31
CA THR A 4 4.65 36.94 -23.31
C THR A 4 3.29 36.28 -23.60
N LEU A 5 3.09 35.01 -23.23
CA LEU A 5 1.85 34.27 -23.48
C LEU A 5 0.92 34.28 -22.25
N ASP A 6 -0.28 34.87 -22.41
CA ASP A 6 -1.34 34.75 -21.40
C ASP A 6 -2.07 33.40 -21.53
N TYR A 7 -1.52 32.40 -20.86
CA TYR A 7 -2.11 31.05 -20.81
C TYR A 7 -3.54 31.03 -20.25
N ALA A 8 -3.95 32.02 -19.44
CA ALA A 8 -5.30 32.10 -18.92
C ALA A 8 -6.30 32.52 -20.01
N THR A 9 -5.96 33.47 -20.87
CA THR A 9 -6.80 33.77 -22.05
C THR A 9 -6.78 32.65 -23.08
N ILE A 10 -5.66 31.97 -23.29
CA ILE A 10 -5.59 30.79 -24.17
C ILE A 10 -6.56 29.71 -23.68
N TYR A 11 -6.51 29.36 -22.39
CA TYR A 11 -7.42 28.38 -21.81
C TYR A 11 -8.89 28.80 -21.90
N LYS A 12 -9.21 30.07 -21.62
CA LYS A 12 -10.58 30.61 -21.76
C LYS A 12 -11.08 30.53 -23.19
N THR A 13 -10.22 30.82 -24.17
CA THR A 13 -10.58 30.79 -25.59
C THR A 13 -10.87 29.37 -26.06
N LEU A 14 -9.99 28.41 -25.72
CA LEU A 14 -10.18 27.00 -26.05
C LEU A 14 -11.44 26.43 -25.36
N SER A 15 -11.64 26.71 -24.08
CA SER A 15 -12.82 26.24 -23.35
C SER A 15 -14.14 26.87 -23.84
N ALA A 16 -14.11 28.12 -24.30
CA ALA A 16 -15.24 28.74 -24.99
C ALA A 16 -15.53 28.09 -26.35
N GLY A 17 -14.49 27.70 -27.09
CA GLY A 17 -14.59 26.92 -28.33
C GLY A 17 -15.30 25.58 -28.12
N VAL A 18 -14.90 24.84 -27.07
CA VAL A 18 -15.54 23.58 -26.67
C VAL A 18 -17.02 23.77 -26.37
N LYS A 19 -17.38 24.78 -25.55
CA LYS A 19 -18.78 25.09 -25.23
C LYS A 19 -19.61 25.42 -26.47
N LYS A 20 -19.05 26.17 -27.44
CA LYS A 20 -19.74 26.50 -28.69
C LYS A 20 -19.88 25.28 -29.62
N GLY A 21 -18.89 24.39 -29.67
CA GLY A 21 -18.92 23.13 -30.40
C GLY A 21 -19.91 22.10 -29.84
N PHE A 22 -20.21 22.15 -28.54
CA PHE A 22 -21.32 21.37 -27.98
C PHE A 22 -22.70 21.77 -28.54
N PHE A 23 -22.89 23.04 -28.92
CA PHE A 23 -24.17 23.53 -29.48
C PHE A 23 -24.22 23.51 -31.02
N LYS A 24 -23.08 23.57 -31.70
CA LYS A 24 -22.97 23.39 -33.15
C LYS A 24 -22.16 22.14 -33.40
N LYS A 25 -22.78 21.11 -33.98
CA LYS A 25 -22.24 19.81 -34.43
C LYS A 25 -20.97 19.95 -35.31
N THR A 26 -19.90 20.47 -34.72
CA THR A 26 -18.54 20.65 -35.23
C THR A 26 -17.68 19.65 -34.48
N SER A 27 -16.77 18.99 -35.21
CA SER A 27 -15.97 17.87 -34.74
C SER A 27 -15.35 18.12 -33.36
N PRO A 28 -15.74 17.36 -32.32
CA PRO A 28 -15.16 17.48 -30.98
C PRO A 28 -13.63 17.28 -30.93
N ASN A 29 -13.08 16.59 -31.94
CA ASN A 29 -11.68 16.17 -31.99
C ASN A 29 -10.67 17.33 -32.17
N ASP A 30 -10.99 18.40 -32.89
CA ASP A 30 -10.00 19.45 -33.18
C ASP A 30 -9.61 20.22 -31.91
N SER A 31 -10.60 20.57 -31.09
CA SER A 31 -10.37 21.26 -29.82
C SER A 31 -9.55 20.44 -28.81
N GLY A 32 -9.71 19.12 -28.80
CA GLY A 32 -8.94 18.23 -27.93
C GLY A 32 -7.46 18.13 -28.34
N GLY A 33 -7.18 18.20 -29.65
CA GLY A 33 -5.82 18.25 -30.19
C GLY A 33 -5.07 19.51 -29.78
N ASP A 34 -5.75 20.66 -29.78
CA ASP A 34 -5.16 21.94 -29.35
C ASP A 34 -4.75 21.92 -27.86
N PHE A 35 -5.62 21.41 -26.98
CA PHE A 35 -5.29 21.22 -25.56
C PHE A 35 -4.07 20.29 -25.38
N ALA A 36 -3.99 19.21 -26.15
CA ALA A 36 -2.87 18.27 -26.09
C ALA A 36 -1.55 18.91 -26.53
N CYS A 37 -1.58 19.71 -27.59
CA CYS A 37 -0.41 20.41 -28.13
C CYS A 37 0.15 21.41 -27.11
N VAL A 38 -0.71 22.25 -26.53
CA VAL A 38 -0.31 23.24 -25.52
C VAL A 38 0.23 22.56 -24.27
N SER A 39 -0.42 21.49 -23.80
CA SER A 39 0.08 20.70 -22.66
C SER A 39 1.48 20.13 -22.90
N LYS A 40 1.74 19.55 -24.08
CA LYS A 40 3.06 18.99 -24.42
C LYS A 40 4.15 20.06 -24.45
N ASN A 41 3.84 21.25 -24.99
CA ASN A 41 4.78 22.37 -24.99
C ASN A 41 5.07 22.87 -23.56
N LEU A 42 4.04 22.97 -22.71
CA LEU A 42 4.19 23.34 -21.30
C LEU A 42 5.00 22.31 -20.50
N GLY A 43 4.79 21.01 -20.77
CA GLY A 43 5.60 19.93 -20.21
C GLY A 43 7.08 20.08 -20.57
N GLY A 44 7.37 20.42 -21.84
CA GLY A 44 8.74 20.72 -22.29
C GLY A 44 9.35 22.00 -21.69
N GLN A 45 8.53 22.94 -21.23
CA GLN A 45 8.96 24.15 -20.50
C GLN A 45 9.05 23.94 -18.99
N GLU A 46 8.96 22.70 -18.51
CA GLU A 46 9.01 22.34 -17.09
C GLU A 46 7.94 23.01 -16.22
N CYS A 47 6.76 23.32 -16.79
CA CYS A 47 5.62 23.89 -16.07
C CYS A 47 4.49 22.84 -15.91
N PRO A 48 4.66 21.83 -15.05
CA PRO A 48 3.76 20.68 -14.97
C PRO A 48 2.35 21.04 -14.48
N GLU A 49 2.20 22.06 -13.62
CA GLU A 49 0.93 22.51 -13.06
C GLU A 49 -0.04 22.93 -14.19
N LEU A 50 0.48 23.74 -15.11
CA LEU A 50 -0.27 24.23 -16.26
C LEU A 50 -0.47 23.11 -17.29
N ALA A 51 0.53 22.28 -17.53
CA ALA A 51 0.41 21.14 -18.43
C ALA A 51 -0.74 20.19 -18.03
N GLY A 52 -0.87 19.90 -16.73
CA GLY A 52 -1.98 19.12 -16.16
C GLY A 52 -3.34 19.81 -16.37
N LEU A 53 -3.43 21.12 -16.13
CA LEU A 53 -4.67 21.89 -16.31
C LEU A 53 -5.20 21.85 -17.76
N PHE A 54 -4.31 21.96 -18.76
CA PHE A 54 -4.70 21.84 -20.16
C PHE A 54 -5.19 20.42 -20.52
N LEU A 55 -4.61 19.37 -19.91
CA LEU A 55 -5.10 18.00 -20.10
C LEU A 55 -6.47 17.77 -19.46
N LEU A 56 -6.81 18.45 -18.37
CA LEU A 56 -8.19 18.45 -17.87
C LEU A 56 -9.17 19.06 -18.89
N GLY A 57 -8.73 20.03 -19.67
CA GLY A 57 -9.48 20.55 -20.82
C GLY A 57 -9.71 19.47 -21.89
N LYS A 58 -8.65 18.75 -22.27
CA LYS A 58 -8.73 17.62 -23.21
C LYS A 58 -9.67 16.51 -22.72
N ALA A 59 -9.56 16.11 -21.45
CA ALA A 59 -10.42 15.09 -20.86
C ALA A 59 -11.91 15.48 -20.91
N LYS A 60 -12.24 16.78 -20.74
CA LYS A 60 -13.61 17.28 -20.91
C LYS A 60 -14.11 17.16 -22.36
N CYS A 61 -13.25 17.35 -23.35
CA CYS A 61 -13.60 17.14 -24.77
C CYS A 61 -13.89 15.65 -25.05
N GLU A 62 -13.08 14.75 -24.50
CA GLU A 62 -13.24 13.30 -24.66
C GLU A 62 -14.52 12.79 -23.96
N ALA A 63 -14.83 13.34 -22.78
CA ALA A 63 -16.10 13.11 -22.09
C ALA A 63 -17.30 13.53 -22.96
N GLY A 64 -17.20 14.71 -23.58
CA GLY A 64 -18.20 15.21 -24.54
C GLY A 64 -18.37 14.32 -25.77
N SER A 65 -17.27 13.71 -26.21
CA SER A 65 -17.20 12.80 -27.35
C SER A 65 -17.64 11.37 -27.00
N ARG A 66 -18.01 11.11 -25.73
CA ARG A 66 -18.40 9.80 -25.21
C ARG A 66 -17.33 8.72 -25.42
N ASN A 67 -16.05 9.09 -25.30
CA ASN A 67 -14.94 8.15 -25.35
C ASN A 67 -14.34 7.97 -23.93
N PRO A 68 -14.89 7.03 -23.12
CA PRO A 68 -14.50 6.91 -21.72
C PRO A 68 -13.06 6.40 -21.53
N LEU A 69 -12.56 5.56 -22.44
CA LEU A 69 -11.19 5.04 -22.33
C LEU A 69 -10.14 6.11 -22.60
N SER A 70 -10.38 6.95 -23.61
CA SER A 70 -9.51 8.10 -23.90
C SER A 70 -9.55 9.11 -22.77
N GLU A 71 -10.74 9.42 -22.26
CA GLU A 71 -10.90 10.31 -21.09
C GLU A 71 -10.13 9.78 -19.88
N ALA A 72 -10.27 8.49 -19.55
CA ALA A 72 -9.57 7.88 -18.43
C ALA A 72 -8.04 7.93 -18.60
N SER A 73 -7.54 7.69 -19.81
CA SER A 73 -6.10 7.78 -20.12
C SER A 73 -5.59 9.22 -20.02
N THR A 74 -6.33 10.20 -20.56
CA THR A 74 -5.96 11.62 -20.47
C THR A 74 -5.98 12.11 -19.03
N LEU A 75 -6.96 11.67 -18.22
CA LEU A 75 -7.00 11.98 -16.79
C LEU A 75 -5.82 11.39 -16.03
N PHE A 76 -5.38 10.18 -16.39
CA PHE A 76 -4.19 9.58 -15.81
C PHE A 76 -2.94 10.43 -16.11
N THR A 77 -2.72 10.81 -17.37
CA THR A 77 -1.59 11.69 -17.75
C THR A 77 -1.68 13.07 -17.09
N ALA A 78 -2.88 13.63 -16.94
CA ALA A 78 -3.07 14.88 -16.20
C ALA A 78 -2.62 14.74 -14.74
N ALA A 79 -2.93 13.61 -14.11
CA ALA A 79 -2.50 13.33 -12.75
C ALA A 79 -0.98 13.19 -12.63
N GLU A 80 -0.29 12.57 -13.59
CA GLU A 80 1.17 12.47 -13.59
C GLU A 80 1.84 13.86 -13.56
N TYR A 81 1.31 14.83 -14.31
CA TYR A 81 1.79 16.20 -14.24
C TYR A 81 1.51 16.86 -12.88
N PHE A 82 0.34 16.63 -12.27
CA PHE A 82 0.08 17.16 -10.92
C PHE A 82 0.98 16.53 -9.85
N VAL A 83 1.29 15.24 -9.96
CA VAL A 83 2.27 14.57 -9.08
C VAL A 83 3.66 15.17 -9.27
N GLN A 84 4.05 15.42 -10.53
CA GLN A 84 5.33 16.06 -10.82
C GLN A 84 5.41 17.48 -10.23
N ALA A 85 4.32 18.25 -10.27
CA ALA A 85 4.24 19.55 -9.62
C ALA A 85 4.38 19.45 -8.09
N GLU A 86 3.68 18.51 -7.47
CA GLU A 86 3.75 18.25 -6.02
C GLU A 86 5.18 17.84 -5.61
N ASP A 87 5.79 16.90 -6.34
CA ASP A 87 7.17 16.46 -6.12
C ASP A 87 8.16 17.62 -6.21
N LYS A 88 7.98 18.55 -7.18
CA LYS A 88 8.81 19.76 -7.28
C LYS A 88 8.68 20.67 -6.06
N LEU A 89 7.47 20.87 -5.54
CA LEU A 89 7.25 21.66 -4.32
C LEU A 89 7.88 21.00 -3.10
N CYS A 90 7.78 19.67 -2.99
CA CYS A 90 8.46 18.91 -1.96
C CYS A 90 9.99 19.06 -2.04
N CYS A 91 10.59 19.00 -3.23
CA CYS A 91 12.03 19.17 -3.41
C CYS A 91 12.55 20.54 -2.98
N VAL A 92 11.74 21.59 -3.10
CA VAL A 92 12.12 22.96 -2.72
C VAL A 92 11.77 23.24 -1.23
N ASN A 93 11.20 22.27 -0.51
CA ASN A 93 10.65 22.45 0.84
C ASN A 93 9.71 23.67 0.93
N ALA A 94 8.94 23.90 -0.15
CA ALA A 94 7.96 24.97 -0.18
C ALA A 94 6.79 24.61 0.76
N VAL A 95 6.20 25.61 1.43
CA VAL A 95 4.95 25.41 2.16
C VAL A 95 3.87 25.09 1.13
N ASN A 96 3.34 23.86 1.20
CA ASN A 96 2.31 23.38 0.30
C ASN A 96 1.10 22.87 1.09
N TYR A 97 -0.10 23.15 0.59
CA TYR A 97 -1.36 22.66 1.15
C TYR A 97 -1.79 21.31 0.57
N GLY A 98 -1.05 20.78 -0.42
CA GLY A 98 -1.34 19.50 -1.07
C GLY A 98 -2.40 19.59 -2.17
N GLU A 99 -2.64 20.79 -2.71
CA GLU A 99 -3.69 21.01 -3.73
C GLU A 99 -3.41 20.21 -5.02
N TYR A 100 -2.14 20.10 -5.42
CA TYR A 100 -1.76 19.33 -6.60
C TYR A 100 -1.90 17.83 -6.35
N LEU A 101 -1.53 17.35 -5.15
CA LEU A 101 -1.77 15.97 -4.73
C LEU A 101 -3.26 15.62 -4.72
N ASP A 102 -4.13 16.49 -4.22
CA ASP A 102 -5.58 16.31 -4.22
C ASP A 102 -6.13 16.26 -5.65
N CYS A 103 -5.66 17.18 -6.52
CA CYS A 103 -6.02 17.18 -7.94
C CYS A 103 -5.60 15.88 -8.63
N ALA A 104 -4.37 15.40 -8.38
CA ALA A 104 -3.87 14.14 -8.91
C ALA A 104 -4.74 12.96 -8.45
N THR A 105 -5.01 12.88 -7.15
CA THR A 105 -5.81 11.79 -6.55
C THR A 105 -7.23 11.77 -7.10
N MET A 106 -7.87 12.94 -7.26
CA MET A 106 -9.20 13.03 -7.89
C MET A 106 -9.18 12.54 -9.35
N CYS A 107 -8.17 12.92 -10.13
CA CYS A 107 -8.04 12.51 -11.53
C CYS A 107 -7.82 11.00 -11.66
N LEU A 108 -6.92 10.44 -10.85
CA LEU A 108 -6.65 9.00 -10.82
C LEU A 108 -7.87 8.22 -10.35
N LEU A 109 -8.57 8.67 -9.31
CA LEU A 109 -9.76 7.99 -8.81
C LEU A 109 -10.88 7.97 -9.86
N ARG A 110 -11.06 9.07 -10.60
CA ARG A 110 -12.01 9.11 -11.73
C ARG A 110 -11.59 8.13 -12.82
N SER A 111 -10.31 8.11 -13.20
CA SER A 111 -9.76 7.16 -14.17
C SER A 111 -9.98 5.70 -13.74
N ALA A 112 -9.66 5.35 -12.50
CA ALA A 112 -9.86 4.01 -11.94
C ALA A 112 -11.33 3.58 -12.00
N LYS A 113 -12.27 4.45 -11.58
CA LYS A 113 -13.71 4.16 -11.65
C LYS A 113 -14.20 3.95 -13.08
N MET A 114 -13.68 4.69 -14.05
CA MET A 114 -14.03 4.49 -15.45
C MET A 114 -13.54 3.12 -15.97
N TYR A 115 -12.34 2.70 -15.58
CA TYR A 115 -11.85 1.36 -15.89
C TYR A 115 -12.64 0.24 -15.21
N GLU A 116 -13.10 0.45 -13.96
CA GLU A 116 -14.01 -0.50 -13.30
C GLU A 116 -15.34 -0.64 -14.04
N VAL A 117 -15.95 0.47 -14.45
CA VAL A 117 -17.21 0.47 -15.24
C VAL A 117 -17.01 -0.20 -16.61
N GLY A 118 -15.82 -0.06 -17.19
CA GLY A 118 -15.44 -0.74 -18.43
C GLY A 118 -15.00 -2.20 -18.27
N GLU A 119 -15.13 -2.79 -17.07
CA GLU A 119 -14.70 -4.16 -16.72
C GLU A 119 -13.20 -4.43 -16.93
N LEU A 120 -12.39 -3.38 -17.03
CA LEU A 120 -10.93 -3.45 -17.16
C LEU A 120 -10.26 -3.48 -15.78
N PHE A 121 -10.58 -4.51 -14.99
CA PHE A 121 -10.20 -4.64 -13.58
C PHE A 121 -8.69 -4.60 -13.33
N THR A 122 -7.88 -5.21 -14.20
CA THR A 122 -6.41 -5.16 -14.06
C THR A 122 -5.88 -3.74 -14.18
N LEU A 123 -6.43 -2.97 -15.12
CA LEU A 123 -6.03 -1.58 -15.33
C LEU A 123 -6.51 -0.70 -14.16
N ALA A 124 -7.75 -0.88 -13.71
CA ALA A 124 -8.27 -0.22 -12.52
C ALA A 124 -7.41 -0.51 -11.28
N GLY A 125 -7.04 -1.78 -11.06
CA GLY A 125 -6.15 -2.21 -9.99
C GLY A 125 -4.80 -1.49 -10.04
N ASN A 126 -4.17 -1.43 -11.21
CA ASN A 126 -2.91 -0.71 -11.40
C ASN A 126 -3.03 0.79 -11.07
N VAL A 127 -4.14 1.43 -11.44
CA VAL A 127 -4.37 2.85 -11.07
C VAL A 127 -4.51 3.01 -9.55
N TYR A 128 -5.21 2.11 -8.86
CA TYR A 128 -5.26 2.17 -7.38
C TYR A 128 -3.90 1.93 -6.72
N ILE A 129 -3.09 1.00 -7.24
CA ILE A 129 -1.73 0.78 -6.76
C ILE A 129 -0.90 2.06 -6.94
N TYR A 130 -1.04 2.72 -8.09
CA TYR A 130 -0.37 3.98 -8.36
C TYR A 130 -0.79 5.09 -7.39
N ILE A 131 -2.09 5.23 -7.11
CA ILE A 131 -2.60 6.16 -6.08
C ILE A 131 -1.97 5.86 -4.73
N VAL A 132 -1.94 4.58 -4.32
CA VAL A 132 -1.34 4.15 -3.06
C VAL A 132 0.13 4.54 -2.97
N ASP A 133 0.91 4.29 -4.02
CA ASP A 133 2.34 4.59 -4.03
C ASP A 133 2.65 6.09 -3.94
N ILE A 134 1.84 6.91 -4.59
CA ILE A 134 1.93 8.37 -4.48
C ILE A 134 1.60 8.82 -3.06
N LEU A 135 0.44 8.42 -2.51
CA LEU A 135 0.02 8.87 -1.18
C LEU A 135 0.98 8.41 -0.08
N MET A 136 1.52 7.19 -0.19
CA MET A 136 2.55 6.71 0.74
C MET A 136 3.84 7.52 0.64
N ARG A 137 4.27 7.92 -0.57
CA ARG A 137 5.46 8.77 -0.78
C ARG A 137 5.31 10.14 -0.10
N HIS A 138 4.10 10.70 -0.09
CA HIS A 138 3.78 11.97 0.59
C HIS A 138 3.31 11.78 2.06
N ASN A 139 3.54 10.60 2.66
CA ASN A 139 3.20 10.27 4.05
C ASN A 139 1.70 10.40 4.40
N LYS A 140 0.79 10.29 3.43
CA LYS A 140 -0.67 10.32 3.61
C LYS A 140 -1.24 8.93 3.89
N PHE A 141 -0.73 8.28 4.95
CA PHE A 141 -1.05 6.88 5.25
C PHE A 141 -2.54 6.64 5.57
N GLY A 142 -3.20 7.55 6.27
CA GLY A 142 -4.64 7.41 6.61
C GLY A 142 -5.55 7.45 5.39
N GLU A 143 -5.27 8.35 4.44
CA GLU A 143 -6.03 8.50 3.20
C GLU A 143 -5.80 7.33 2.23
N THR A 144 -4.66 6.64 2.35
CA THR A 144 -4.25 5.52 1.48
C THR A 144 -5.08 4.25 1.69
N ILE A 145 -5.46 3.96 2.94
CA ILE A 145 -6.12 2.71 3.35
C ILE A 145 -7.35 2.32 2.51
N PRO A 146 -8.34 3.20 2.23
CA PRO A 146 -9.51 2.83 1.44
C PRO A 146 -9.15 2.40 0.01
N TYR A 147 -8.19 3.08 -0.63
CA TYR A 147 -7.73 2.74 -1.98
C TYR A 147 -7.01 1.40 -2.01
N LEU A 148 -6.21 1.12 -0.98
CA LEU A 148 -5.50 -0.14 -0.85
C LEU A 148 -6.45 -1.32 -0.63
N ARG A 149 -7.47 -1.17 0.22
CA ARG A 149 -8.52 -2.19 0.40
C ARG A 149 -9.27 -2.44 -0.91
N ARG A 150 -9.56 -1.39 -1.68
CA ARG A 150 -10.20 -1.53 -3.00
C ARG A 150 -9.31 -2.28 -3.99
N ALA A 151 -8.02 -1.97 -4.05
CA ALA A 151 -7.06 -2.67 -4.90
C ALA A 151 -6.98 -4.17 -4.55
N ILE A 152 -6.94 -4.52 -3.26
CA ILE A 152 -6.94 -5.92 -2.79
C ILE A 152 -8.22 -6.65 -3.21
N GLN A 153 -9.38 -6.01 -3.16
CA GLN A 153 -10.64 -6.63 -3.60
C GLN A 153 -10.61 -6.97 -5.10
N ILE A 154 -10.14 -6.02 -5.93
CA ILE A 154 -10.06 -6.17 -7.38
C ILE A 154 -9.05 -7.25 -7.77
N LEU A 155 -7.88 -7.25 -7.11
CA LEU A 155 -6.75 -8.13 -7.40
C LEU A 155 -6.75 -9.42 -6.56
N SER A 156 -7.85 -9.73 -5.88
CA SER A 156 -7.98 -10.86 -4.95
C SER A 156 -7.67 -12.23 -5.55
N LYS A 157 -7.74 -12.37 -6.88
CA LYS A 157 -7.36 -13.61 -7.59
C LYS A 157 -5.84 -13.82 -7.65
N ASP A 158 -5.07 -12.74 -7.67
CA ASP A 158 -3.61 -12.77 -7.65
C ASP A 158 -3.12 -12.69 -6.20
N ILE A 159 -2.66 -13.84 -5.69
CA ILE A 159 -2.22 -13.97 -4.30
C ILE A 159 -0.96 -13.14 -4.04
N LEU A 160 0.02 -13.14 -4.95
CA LEU A 160 1.27 -12.43 -4.72
C LEU A 160 1.04 -10.92 -4.68
N CYS A 161 0.25 -10.41 -5.62
CA CYS A 161 -0.16 -9.00 -5.59
C CYS A 161 -0.97 -8.68 -4.33
N SER A 162 -1.91 -9.55 -3.95
CA SER A 162 -2.71 -9.36 -2.73
C SER A 162 -1.85 -9.32 -1.47
N LEU A 163 -0.85 -10.20 -1.35
CA LEU A 163 0.09 -10.22 -0.23
C LEU A 163 0.96 -8.96 -0.17
N GLN A 164 1.46 -8.50 -1.32
CA GLN A 164 2.22 -7.26 -1.40
C GLN A 164 1.38 -6.06 -0.96
N LEU A 165 0.12 -5.99 -1.39
CA LEU A 165 -0.80 -4.92 -1.00
C LEU A 165 -1.21 -5.01 0.48
N LEU A 166 -1.42 -6.22 1.01
CA LEU A 166 -1.66 -6.43 2.44
C LEU A 166 -0.44 -6.02 3.26
N HIS A 167 0.78 -6.27 2.79
CA HIS A 167 2.00 -5.81 3.46
C HIS A 167 2.07 -4.27 3.51
N LYS A 168 1.80 -3.59 2.37
CA LYS A 168 1.68 -2.12 2.35
C LYS A 168 0.59 -1.61 3.30
N LEU A 169 -0.49 -2.38 3.49
CA LEU A 169 -1.59 -2.03 4.39
C LEU A 169 -1.14 -2.10 5.84
N VAL A 170 -0.41 -3.15 6.22
CA VAL A 170 0.23 -3.24 7.55
C VAL A 170 1.15 -2.04 7.78
N CYS A 171 2.02 -1.70 6.82
CA CYS A 171 2.90 -0.53 6.95
C CYS A 171 2.10 0.76 7.19
N CYS A 172 1.03 1.00 6.41
CA CYS A 172 0.17 2.18 6.62
C CYS A 172 -0.48 2.18 8.01
N GLN A 173 -1.00 1.04 8.47
CA GLN A 173 -1.65 0.89 9.77
C GLN A 173 -0.69 1.11 10.93
N LEU A 174 0.56 0.63 10.82
CA LEU A 174 1.60 0.87 11.82
C LEU A 174 1.95 2.37 11.93
N ARG A 175 2.03 3.09 10.80
CA ARG A 175 2.36 4.53 10.76
C ARG A 175 1.27 5.41 11.36
N ILE A 176 -0.01 5.00 11.28
CA ILE A 176 -1.13 5.70 11.92
C ILE A 176 -1.42 5.21 13.35
N HIS A 177 -0.63 4.25 13.86
CA HIS A 177 -0.84 3.60 15.16
C HIS A 177 -2.19 2.86 15.30
N ASP A 178 -2.74 2.34 14.20
CA ASP A 178 -3.92 1.46 14.20
C ASP A 178 -3.48 0.00 14.48
N TRP A 179 -3.12 -0.27 15.74
CA TRP A 179 -2.63 -1.57 16.17
C TRP A 179 -3.63 -2.73 15.93
N PRO A 180 -4.94 -2.58 16.26
CA PRO A 180 -5.91 -3.65 16.02
C PRO A 180 -6.13 -3.91 14.52
N GLY A 181 -6.14 -2.84 13.71
CA GLY A 181 -6.23 -2.97 12.26
C GLY A 181 -5.03 -3.68 11.66
N ALA A 182 -3.81 -3.33 12.09
CA ALA A 182 -2.58 -3.98 11.65
C ALA A 182 -2.57 -5.47 12.00
N LEU A 183 -3.00 -5.82 13.22
CA LEU A 183 -3.07 -7.20 13.68
C LEU A 183 -4.03 -8.04 12.81
N ASN A 184 -5.23 -7.53 12.54
CA ASN A 184 -6.19 -8.21 11.66
C ASN A 184 -5.63 -8.43 10.26
N THR A 185 -4.90 -7.46 9.71
CA THR A 185 -4.23 -7.60 8.40
C THR A 185 -3.12 -8.67 8.44
N CYS A 186 -2.33 -8.74 9.51
CA CYS A 186 -1.33 -9.80 9.69
C CYS A 186 -1.98 -11.19 9.72
N LEU A 187 -3.10 -11.34 10.42
CA LEU A 187 -3.84 -12.61 10.44
C LEU A 187 -4.42 -12.96 9.06
N GLN A 188 -4.87 -11.95 8.32
CA GLN A 188 -5.33 -12.14 6.94
C GLN A 188 -4.20 -12.65 6.03
N ILE A 189 -2.99 -12.09 6.15
CA ILE A 189 -1.79 -12.57 5.44
C ILE A 189 -1.53 -14.04 5.78
N GLN A 190 -1.53 -14.39 7.07
CA GLN A 190 -1.27 -15.74 7.51
C GLN A 190 -2.34 -16.73 7.02
N ALA A 191 -3.62 -16.37 7.10
CA ALA A 191 -4.73 -17.19 6.62
C ALA A 191 -4.68 -17.40 5.09
N MET A 192 -4.31 -16.35 4.34
CA MET A 192 -4.17 -16.43 2.87
C MET A 192 -3.05 -17.40 2.46
N ILE A 193 -1.98 -17.48 3.25
CA ILE A 193 -0.85 -18.39 3.01
C ILE A 193 -1.16 -19.82 3.52
N TYR A 194 -1.92 -19.96 4.61
CA TYR A 194 -2.18 -21.24 5.27
C TYR A 194 -3.34 -22.06 4.67
N ASP A 195 -4.05 -21.56 3.66
CA ASP A 195 -5.22 -22.21 3.06
C ASP A 195 -4.95 -23.71 2.72
N PRO A 196 -5.57 -24.67 3.46
CA PRO A 196 -5.23 -26.09 3.40
C PRO A 196 -5.53 -26.74 2.04
N GLY A 197 -6.43 -26.16 1.24
CA GLY A 197 -6.70 -26.64 -0.13
C GLY A 197 -5.50 -26.50 -1.08
N ARG A 198 -4.55 -25.61 -0.76
CA ARG A 198 -3.36 -25.33 -1.60
C ARG A 198 -2.14 -26.15 -1.22
N ARG A 199 -2.03 -26.60 0.04
CA ARG A 199 -0.99 -27.58 0.44
C ARG A 199 -1.10 -28.85 -0.38
N LEU A 200 -2.32 -29.31 -0.67
CA LEU A 200 -2.53 -30.50 -1.49
C LEU A 200 -2.03 -30.29 -2.93
N SER A 201 -2.38 -29.16 -3.57
CA SER A 201 -2.00 -28.91 -4.97
C SER A 201 -0.49 -28.79 -5.21
N LEU A 202 0.30 -28.41 -4.20
CA LEU A 202 1.77 -28.34 -4.30
C LEU A 202 2.46 -29.69 -4.00
N VAL A 203 1.72 -30.67 -3.44
CA VAL A 203 2.23 -31.99 -3.08
C VAL A 203 1.71 -33.08 -4.02
N THR A 204 0.59 -32.85 -4.71
CA THR A 204 -0.07 -33.87 -5.57
C THR A 204 0.37 -33.91 -7.02
N ASP A 205 1.22 -32.99 -7.49
CA ASP A 205 1.82 -33.15 -8.82
C ASP A 205 2.95 -34.20 -8.71
N PRO A 206 2.84 -35.38 -9.36
CA PRO A 206 3.94 -36.33 -9.40
C PRO A 206 5.16 -35.65 -10.04
N PRO A 207 6.39 -36.01 -9.65
CA PRO A 207 7.60 -35.44 -10.24
C PRO A 207 7.64 -35.81 -11.73
N ASN A 208 7.17 -34.90 -12.57
CA ASN A 208 7.28 -35.02 -14.01
C ASN A 208 8.73 -34.68 -14.36
N PRO A 209 9.52 -35.62 -14.93
CA PRO A 209 10.97 -35.47 -15.05
C PRO A 209 11.41 -34.43 -16.09
N ASP A 210 10.49 -33.85 -16.86
CA ASP A 210 10.81 -32.96 -18.00
C ASP A 210 10.39 -31.48 -17.80
N PHE A 211 10.02 -31.06 -16.59
CA PHE A 211 9.77 -29.64 -16.29
C PHE A 211 10.80 -29.16 -15.27
N HIS A 212 11.73 -28.28 -15.68
CA HIS A 212 12.68 -27.62 -14.78
C HIS A 212 11.92 -26.83 -13.69
N ILE A 213 11.77 -27.41 -12.50
CA ILE A 213 11.15 -26.78 -11.32
C ILE A 213 12.18 -25.90 -10.61
N ASP A 214 12.36 -24.68 -11.10
CA ASP A 214 12.93 -23.57 -10.30
C ASP A 214 11.84 -22.62 -9.78
N ASN A 215 10.64 -22.62 -10.38
CA ASN A 215 9.57 -21.68 -10.02
C ASN A 215 8.83 -22.03 -8.71
N GLY A 216 8.76 -23.30 -8.32
CA GLY A 216 8.07 -23.73 -7.10
C GLY A 216 8.82 -23.38 -5.80
N LYS A 217 10.15 -23.52 -5.81
CA LYS A 217 11.00 -23.21 -4.64
C LYS A 217 11.06 -21.70 -4.38
N ASN A 218 11.22 -20.89 -5.43
CA ASN A 218 11.24 -19.44 -5.28
C ASN A 218 9.91 -18.89 -4.77
N SER A 219 8.78 -19.38 -5.28
CA SER A 219 7.44 -18.99 -4.82
C SER A 219 7.24 -19.30 -3.32
N MET A 220 7.67 -20.49 -2.88
CA MET A 220 7.63 -20.87 -1.46
C MET A 220 8.47 -19.95 -0.56
N VAL A 221 9.65 -19.52 -1.01
CA VAL A 221 10.50 -18.56 -0.29
C VAL A 221 9.83 -17.19 -0.15
N PHE A 222 9.15 -16.70 -1.20
CA PHE A 222 8.43 -15.43 -1.14
C PHE A 222 7.27 -15.46 -0.13
N TYR A 223 6.45 -16.52 -0.15
CA TYR A 223 5.37 -16.69 0.84
C TYR A 223 5.92 -16.79 2.26
N SER A 224 7.04 -17.50 2.44
CA SER A 224 7.70 -17.62 3.73
C SER A 224 8.12 -16.27 4.29
N ASN A 225 8.70 -15.39 3.47
CA ASN A 225 9.11 -14.06 3.90
C ASN A 225 7.91 -13.21 4.39
N TYR A 226 6.81 -13.17 3.63
CA TYR A 226 5.61 -12.44 4.05
C TYR A 226 4.99 -13.01 5.33
N TRP A 227 5.00 -14.33 5.48
CA TRP A 227 4.49 -14.98 6.68
C TRP A 227 5.36 -14.66 7.91
N VAL A 228 6.68 -14.74 7.79
CA VAL A 228 7.62 -14.41 8.89
C VAL A 228 7.48 -12.94 9.29
N LYS A 229 7.41 -12.03 8.31
CA LYS A 229 7.17 -10.61 8.56
C LYS A 229 5.88 -10.37 9.34
N ALA A 230 4.79 -10.98 8.88
CA ALA A 230 3.49 -10.87 9.52
C ALA A 230 3.50 -11.47 10.94
N GLU A 231 4.19 -12.59 11.16
CA GLU A 231 4.26 -13.24 12.46
C GLU A 231 5.01 -12.40 13.50
N VAL A 232 6.16 -11.83 13.13
CA VAL A 232 6.93 -10.95 14.03
C VAL A 232 6.12 -9.71 14.41
N ILE A 233 5.48 -9.07 13.42
CA ILE A 233 4.63 -7.89 13.67
C ILE A 233 3.44 -8.29 14.55
N ARG A 234 2.80 -9.43 14.28
CA ARG A 234 1.70 -9.97 15.09
C ARG A 234 2.12 -10.14 16.55
N VAL A 235 3.26 -10.77 16.81
CA VAL A 235 3.80 -10.97 18.17
C VAL A 235 3.97 -9.63 18.89
N PHE A 236 4.61 -8.66 18.25
CA PHE A 236 4.83 -7.35 18.85
C PHE A 236 3.52 -6.57 19.10
N LEU A 237 2.59 -6.61 18.15
CA LEU A 237 1.27 -5.99 18.31
C LEU A 237 0.47 -6.64 19.44
N VAL A 238 0.56 -7.95 19.62
CA VAL A 238 -0.10 -8.65 20.72
C VAL A 238 0.48 -8.23 22.07
N LEU A 239 1.80 -8.04 22.16
CA LEU A 239 2.44 -7.52 23.37
C LEU A 239 2.03 -6.07 23.68
N LEU A 240 1.80 -5.23 22.66
CA LEU A 240 1.31 -3.85 22.82
C LEU A 240 -0.17 -3.75 23.19
N THR A 241 -1.02 -4.62 22.62
CA THR A 241 -2.48 -4.47 22.69
C THR A 241 -3.15 -5.33 23.74
N ALA A 242 -2.51 -6.40 24.23
CA ALA A 242 -3.10 -7.27 25.23
C ALA A 242 -3.08 -6.61 26.62
N PRO A 243 -4.22 -6.42 27.30
CA PRO A 243 -4.21 -6.19 28.74
C PRO A 243 -3.56 -7.42 29.40
N SER A 244 -2.69 -7.18 30.39
CA SER A 244 -1.81 -8.14 31.07
C SER A 244 -2.50 -9.33 31.79
N GLN A 245 -3.76 -9.65 31.49
CA GLN A 245 -4.56 -10.71 32.10
C GLN A 245 -5.43 -11.53 31.12
N LYS A 246 -5.34 -11.35 29.80
CA LYS A 246 -6.05 -12.19 28.81
C LYS A 246 -5.11 -12.97 27.90
N LEU A 247 -4.11 -13.60 28.51
CA LEU A 247 -3.19 -14.50 27.84
C LEU A 247 -3.52 -15.98 28.05
N SER A 248 -4.71 -16.33 28.56
CA SER A 248 -5.20 -17.71 28.46
C SER A 248 -6.74 -17.84 28.37
N ASP A 249 -7.13 -18.98 27.81
CA ASP A 249 -8.41 -19.70 27.94
C ASP A 249 -9.57 -19.43 26.97
N LYS A 250 -9.31 -18.92 25.75
CA LYS A 250 -10.20 -19.22 24.61
C LYS A 250 -9.42 -19.54 23.32
N PRO A 251 -9.84 -20.57 22.55
CA PRO A 251 -9.20 -20.96 21.29
C PRO A 251 -9.67 -20.07 20.12
N ASP A 252 -9.86 -18.77 20.34
CA ASP A 252 -10.41 -17.86 19.32
C ASP A 252 -9.52 -16.64 19.14
N GLY A 253 -8.96 -16.51 17.94
CA GLY A 253 -8.39 -15.28 17.41
C GLY A 253 -6.90 -15.12 17.63
N GLY A 254 -6.22 -14.53 16.66
CA GLY A 254 -4.75 -14.46 16.55
C GLY A 254 -3.99 -13.61 17.58
N TYR A 255 -4.54 -13.48 18.79
CA TYR A 255 -3.91 -12.94 19.99
C TYR A 255 -3.18 -14.01 20.83
N SER A 256 -3.35 -15.31 20.52
CA SER A 256 -2.61 -16.35 21.23
C SER A 256 -1.10 -16.29 20.92
N LEU A 257 -0.30 -16.43 21.98
CA LEU A 257 1.15 -16.62 21.93
C LEU A 257 1.55 -17.99 22.52
N ASP A 258 0.62 -18.94 22.56
CA ASP A 258 0.83 -20.24 23.25
C ASP A 258 1.97 -21.04 22.61
N ARG A 259 2.20 -20.86 21.30
CA ARG A 259 3.34 -21.44 20.57
C ARG A 259 4.71 -21.05 21.15
N TYR A 260 4.79 -19.90 21.83
CA TYR A 260 6.03 -19.41 22.45
C TYR A 260 6.08 -19.72 23.97
N SER A 261 5.06 -20.37 24.53
CA SER A 261 5.04 -20.80 25.93
C SER A 261 5.79 -22.13 26.11
N PHE A 262 6.35 -22.37 27.30
CA PHE A 262 7.18 -23.54 27.63
C PHE A 262 6.48 -24.91 27.49
N SER A 263 5.18 -24.96 27.18
CA SER A 263 4.31 -26.12 27.47
C SER A 263 3.74 -26.85 26.26
N THR A 264 4.10 -26.48 25.03
CA THR A 264 3.58 -27.17 23.84
C THR A 264 4.61 -28.17 23.34
N ASP A 265 4.35 -29.46 23.55
CA ASP A 265 4.87 -30.54 22.71
C ASP A 265 4.29 -30.31 21.31
N ILE A 266 4.95 -29.49 20.49
CA ILE A 266 4.48 -29.18 19.13
C ILE A 266 4.63 -30.48 18.32
N PRO A 267 3.53 -31.09 17.81
CA PRO A 267 3.63 -32.26 16.97
C PRO A 267 4.46 -31.94 15.73
N ALA A 268 5.40 -32.83 15.39
CA ALA A 268 6.27 -32.70 14.23
C ALA A 268 5.53 -32.70 12.87
N ASP A 269 4.20 -32.84 12.85
CA ASP A 269 3.38 -32.74 11.62
C ASP A 269 2.66 -31.39 11.50
N GLU A 270 2.71 -30.55 12.52
CA GLU A 270 2.10 -29.22 12.57
C GLU A 270 3.13 -28.11 12.26
N TYR A 271 4.07 -28.39 11.35
CA TYR A 271 5.01 -27.38 10.83
C TYR A 271 4.24 -26.33 10.02
N CYS A 272 3.62 -25.37 10.71
CA CYS A 272 3.40 -24.02 10.24
C CYS A 272 4.77 -23.40 9.95
N TRP A 273 4.93 -22.86 8.74
CA TRP A 273 6.19 -22.44 8.10
C TRP A 273 7.32 -22.09 9.08
N PRO A 274 8.52 -22.69 8.94
CA PRO A 274 9.52 -22.60 9.99
C PRO A 274 10.08 -21.18 10.00
N LEU A 275 9.80 -20.43 11.08
CA LEU A 275 10.70 -19.35 11.46
C LEU A 275 12.10 -19.94 11.57
N ASN A 276 13.11 -19.12 11.30
CA ASN A 276 14.47 -19.47 11.68
C ASN A 276 14.49 -19.86 13.18
N PRO A 277 15.04 -21.03 13.56
CA PRO A 277 15.14 -21.46 14.96
C PRO A 277 15.74 -20.39 15.88
N ASP A 278 16.74 -19.66 15.40
CA ASP A 278 17.35 -18.56 16.15
C ASP A 278 16.32 -17.46 16.39
N LEU A 279 15.64 -16.99 15.36
CA LEU A 279 14.60 -15.96 15.48
C LEU A 279 13.49 -16.41 16.43
N PHE A 280 13.06 -17.67 16.36
CA PHE A 280 12.06 -18.23 17.25
C PHE A 280 12.50 -18.18 18.72
N MET A 281 13.73 -18.60 19.02
CA MET A 281 14.30 -18.58 20.38
C MET A 281 14.43 -17.15 20.92
N HIS A 282 14.85 -16.19 20.09
CA HIS A 282 14.94 -14.79 20.50
C HIS A 282 13.55 -14.18 20.74
N LEU A 283 12.56 -14.48 19.90
CA LEU A 283 11.17 -14.04 20.12
C LEU A 283 10.59 -14.65 21.40
N GLN A 284 10.81 -15.94 21.64
CA GLN A 284 10.38 -16.61 22.87
C GLN A 284 11.00 -15.95 24.11
N SER A 285 12.32 -15.76 24.10
CA SER A 285 13.05 -15.10 25.19
C SER A 285 12.56 -13.67 25.42
N PHE A 286 12.33 -12.92 24.33
CA PHE A 286 11.79 -11.57 24.38
C PHE A 286 10.40 -11.52 25.02
N ILE A 287 9.48 -12.39 24.59
CA ILE A 287 8.11 -12.47 25.15
C ILE A 287 8.14 -12.76 26.65
N LEU A 288 9.01 -13.68 27.09
CA LEU A 288 9.14 -14.04 28.50
C LEU A 288 9.70 -12.90 29.34
N ALA A 289 10.79 -12.26 28.89
CA ALA A 289 11.41 -11.12 29.56
C ALA A 289 10.44 -9.92 29.63
N PHE A 290 9.69 -9.67 28.54
CA PHE A 290 8.68 -8.61 28.48
C PHE A 290 7.52 -8.86 29.45
N ARG A 291 7.01 -10.10 29.52
CA ARG A 291 5.97 -10.49 30.51
C ARG A 291 6.45 -10.37 31.95
N ALA A 292 7.72 -10.69 32.21
CA ALA A 292 8.34 -10.56 33.52
C ALA A 292 8.73 -9.11 33.87
N LYS A 293 8.60 -8.17 32.93
CA LYS A 293 8.98 -6.76 33.06
C LYS A 293 10.47 -6.54 33.38
N HIS A 294 11.34 -7.42 32.86
CA HIS A 294 12.79 -7.30 33.02
C HIS A 294 13.39 -6.41 31.93
N VAL A 295 13.44 -5.10 32.18
CA VAL A 295 13.91 -4.10 31.20
C VAL A 295 15.31 -4.40 30.65
N VAL A 296 16.27 -4.76 31.53
CA VAL A 296 17.66 -5.03 31.14
C VAL A 296 17.77 -6.22 30.19
N GLU A 297 16.99 -7.28 30.44
CA GLU A 297 16.97 -8.47 29.60
C GLU A 297 16.29 -8.19 28.25
N VAL A 298 15.19 -7.42 28.27
CA VAL A 298 14.50 -6.98 27.05
C VAL A 298 15.44 -6.15 26.16
N GLU A 299 16.19 -5.21 26.72
CA GLU A 299 17.17 -4.40 25.96
C GLU A 299 18.30 -5.26 25.39
N ALA A 300 18.85 -6.19 26.18
CA ALA A 300 19.88 -7.11 25.72
C ALA A 300 19.40 -7.98 24.56
N ILE A 301 18.20 -8.57 24.67
CA ILE A 301 17.61 -9.40 23.60
C ILE A 301 17.29 -8.54 22.38
N SER A 302 16.81 -7.31 22.59
CA SER A 302 16.49 -6.37 21.49
C SER A 302 17.72 -6.08 20.64
N SER A 303 18.91 -5.91 21.25
CA SER A 303 20.15 -5.65 20.53
C SER A 303 20.51 -6.78 19.55
N VAL A 304 20.23 -8.02 19.92
CA VAL A 304 20.46 -9.20 19.07
C VAL A 304 19.34 -9.35 18.04
N LEU A 305 18.10 -9.09 18.43
CA LEU A 305 16.94 -9.24 17.55
C LEU A 305 17.00 -8.27 16.36
N GLN A 306 17.61 -7.07 16.51
CA GLN A 306 17.73 -6.07 15.44
C GLN A 306 18.32 -6.61 14.13
N SER A 307 19.22 -7.60 14.16
CA SER A 307 19.82 -8.16 12.92
C SER A 307 18.83 -9.00 12.11
N PHE A 308 17.75 -9.47 12.74
CA PHE A 308 16.73 -10.30 12.10
C PHE A 308 15.51 -9.49 11.63
N LEU A 309 15.35 -8.26 12.13
CA LEU A 309 14.16 -7.44 11.93
C LEU A 309 14.31 -6.47 10.76
N ASP A 310 13.22 -6.16 10.08
CA ASP A 310 13.13 -5.04 9.14
C ASP A 310 12.88 -3.69 9.84
N VAL A 311 12.85 -2.59 9.07
CA VAL A 311 12.72 -1.23 9.61
C VAL A 311 11.43 -1.08 10.42
N ASP A 312 10.30 -1.51 9.87
CA ASP A 312 8.99 -1.36 10.52
C ASP A 312 8.89 -2.21 11.80
N GLN A 313 9.45 -3.43 11.79
CA GLN A 313 9.53 -4.28 12.98
C GLN A 313 10.42 -3.68 14.07
N ARG A 314 11.55 -3.08 13.70
CA ARG A 314 12.45 -2.42 14.66
C ARG A 314 11.80 -1.21 15.30
N GLU A 315 11.09 -0.39 14.53
CA GLU A 315 10.35 0.74 15.09
C GLU A 315 9.28 0.28 16.07
N LEU A 316 8.54 -0.78 15.75
CA LEU A 316 7.55 -1.35 16.65
C LEU A 316 8.17 -1.89 17.94
N MET A 317 9.35 -2.52 17.84
CA MET A 317 10.11 -2.98 19.01
C MET A 317 10.56 -1.81 19.89
N VAL A 318 10.97 -0.68 19.32
CA VAL A 318 11.30 0.53 20.09
C VAL A 318 10.08 1.07 20.83
N VAL A 319 8.90 1.08 20.19
CA VAL A 319 7.64 1.46 20.84
C VAL A 319 7.34 0.56 22.05
N LEU A 320 7.53 -0.75 21.93
CA LEU A 320 7.37 -1.71 23.03
C LEU A 320 8.31 -1.44 24.21
N ILE A 321 9.59 -1.19 23.94
CA ILE A 321 10.58 -0.90 24.99
C ILE A 321 10.24 0.43 25.69
N ASN A 322 9.79 1.43 24.94
CA ASN A 322 9.35 2.70 25.49
C ASN A 322 8.12 2.57 26.40
N ASP A 323 7.14 1.74 26.01
CA ASP A 323 5.96 1.47 26.84
C ASP A 323 6.33 0.74 28.14
N LEU A 324 7.31 -0.17 28.08
CA LEU A 324 7.81 -0.88 29.27
C LEU A 324 8.59 0.04 30.23
N THR A 325 9.41 0.95 29.70
CA THR A 325 10.25 1.86 30.48
C THR A 325 9.48 3.07 31.03
N ASN A 326 8.52 3.58 30.26
CA ASN A 326 7.72 4.76 30.59
C ASN A 326 6.23 4.45 30.39
N PRO A 327 5.59 3.65 31.26
CA PRO A 327 4.20 3.29 31.06
C PRO A 327 3.33 4.56 31.12
N PRO A 328 2.31 4.68 30.25
CA PRO A 328 1.43 5.84 30.15
C PRO A 328 0.62 5.98 31.44
N GLY A 329 1.20 6.68 32.41
CA GLY A 329 0.71 6.75 33.80
C GLY A 329 1.79 7.09 34.83
N SER A 330 3.08 7.05 34.49
CA SER A 330 4.19 7.40 35.42
C SER A 330 4.53 8.90 35.45
N GLY A 331 3.70 9.74 34.84
CA GLY A 331 3.86 11.20 34.83
C GLY A 331 2.59 11.88 35.29
N LEU A 332 2.28 11.81 36.59
CA LEU A 332 1.43 12.74 37.33
C LEU A 332 1.82 12.72 38.82
#